data_AF-A0A1M6NX78-F1
#
_entry.id   AF-A0A1M6NX78-F1
#
_cell.length_a   1.000
_cell.length_b   1.000
_cell.length_c   1.000
_cell.angle_alpha   90.00
_cell.angle_beta   90.00
_cell.angle_gamma   90.00
#
_symmetry.space_group_name_H-M   'P 1'
#
loop_
_entity.id
_entity.type
_entity.pdbx_description
1 polymer ?
#
loop_
_entity_poly.entity_id
_entity_poly.type
_entity_poly.pdbx_seq_one_letter_code
_entity_poly.pdbx_strand_id
1 'polypeptide(L)'
;MVTEEQLPYLLKLLDDEEPAIQSALQHEFAETNGDLSHEIAALAIDLPVRDRMKLSHLLLPGRRETLEHEWQVPHGGADALAEDWDTFESLLRLVSDFLHDGVTLRPSLPDMIDMLAMEAADEIENLSANQLRLWMFESGKFIGNRENYYIPQNNDLCWVADTGFGSPISLATLFILVAHRLELEVSGCNYPGHFLARIHIDGKALLVDCFHRGRLIPVHELLSNNKNISQTAKIAILTECHLGHMLSRILRNLEHSFRKDKQMGEALLFRKLHDSLQ
;
A
#
# COMPACT_ATOMS: atom_id res chain seq x y z
N MET A 1 12.11 25.98 -1.22
CA MET A 1 11.67 25.16 -0.07
C MET A 1 10.97 26.05 0.92
N VAL A 2 9.71 25.74 1.20
CA VAL A 2 8.89 26.39 2.23
C VAL A 2 9.57 26.16 3.59
N THR A 3 9.87 27.24 4.31
CA THR A 3 10.46 27.14 5.66
C THR A 3 9.39 27.05 6.75
N GLU A 4 9.73 26.54 7.92
CA GLU A 4 8.85 26.55 9.11
C GLU A 4 8.36 27.97 9.46
N GLU A 5 9.19 29.00 9.24
CA GLU A 5 8.81 30.39 9.47
C GLU A 5 7.77 30.91 8.46
N GLN A 6 7.83 30.45 7.20
CA GLN A 6 6.94 30.87 6.12
C GLN A 6 5.60 30.14 6.15
N LEU A 7 5.61 28.86 6.55
CA LEU A 7 4.46 27.97 6.45
C LEU A 7 3.17 28.54 7.07
N PRO A 8 3.16 29.08 8.32
CA PRO A 8 1.93 29.66 8.90
C PRO A 8 1.32 30.80 8.08
N TYR A 9 2.13 31.56 7.34
CA TYR A 9 1.65 32.65 6.50
C TYR A 9 1.05 32.14 5.20
N LEU A 10 1.70 31.15 4.57
CA LEU A 10 1.19 30.51 3.36
C LEU A 10 -0.15 29.80 3.63
N LEU A 11 -0.28 29.13 4.77
CA LEU A 11 -1.51 28.44 5.16
C LEU A 11 -2.71 29.39 5.32
N LYS A 12 -2.49 30.62 5.80
CA LYS A 12 -3.56 31.63 5.88
C LYS A 12 -4.10 32.09 4.53
N LEU A 13 -3.32 31.87 3.45
CA LEU A 13 -3.67 32.27 2.09
C LEU A 13 -4.40 31.16 1.31
N LEU A 14 -4.58 29.95 1.88
CA LEU A 14 -5.25 28.84 1.20
C LEU A 14 -6.71 29.15 0.78
N ASP A 15 -7.35 30.07 1.48
CA ASP A 15 -8.72 30.53 1.20
C ASP A 15 -8.79 31.78 0.32
N ASP A 16 -7.65 32.34 -0.07
CA ASP A 16 -7.60 33.53 -0.93
C ASP A 16 -8.01 33.17 -2.37
N GLU A 17 -8.96 33.90 -2.96
CA GLU A 17 -9.45 33.63 -4.32
C GLU A 17 -8.65 34.40 -5.40
N GLU A 18 -7.70 35.25 -5.03
CA GLU A 18 -6.91 36.04 -5.97
C GLU A 18 -6.03 35.12 -6.85
N PRO A 19 -6.16 35.17 -8.19
CA PRO A 19 -5.43 34.27 -9.09
C PRO A 19 -3.91 34.35 -8.95
N ALA A 20 -3.37 35.53 -8.64
CA ALA A 20 -1.93 35.71 -8.43
C ALA A 20 -1.44 35.00 -7.15
N ILE A 21 -2.23 35.04 -6.08
CA ILE A 21 -1.92 34.36 -4.81
C ILE A 21 -2.01 32.85 -5.00
N GLN A 22 -3.07 32.36 -5.64
CA GLN A 22 -3.22 30.94 -5.95
C GLN A 22 -2.07 30.41 -6.82
N SER A 23 -1.65 31.16 -7.84
CA SER A 23 -0.48 30.79 -8.66
C SER A 23 0.82 30.76 -7.85
N ALA A 24 1.00 31.68 -6.90
CA ALA A 24 2.19 31.71 -6.06
C ALA A 24 2.22 30.52 -5.09
N LEU A 25 1.09 30.21 -4.43
CA LEU A 25 0.97 29.04 -3.55
C LEU A 25 1.24 27.74 -4.30
N GLN A 26 0.70 27.61 -5.52
CA GLN A 26 0.94 26.44 -6.36
C GLN A 26 2.43 26.26 -6.68
N HIS A 27 3.16 27.34 -6.97
CA HIS A 27 4.60 27.27 -7.20
C HIS A 27 5.36 26.89 -5.93
N GLU A 28 5.11 27.58 -4.81
CA GLU A 28 5.82 27.35 -3.55
C GLU A 28 5.66 25.92 -3.01
N PHE A 29 4.43 25.38 -3.03
CA PHE A 29 4.18 24.03 -2.54
C PHE A 29 4.61 22.93 -3.53
N ALA A 30 4.60 23.21 -4.84
CA ALA A 30 5.10 22.25 -5.83
C ALA A 30 6.60 21.98 -5.70
N GLU A 31 7.38 22.96 -5.22
CA GLU A 31 8.84 22.86 -5.00
C GLU A 31 9.21 22.18 -3.67
N THR A 32 8.23 21.63 -2.94
CA THR A 32 8.48 20.78 -1.77
C THR A 32 8.62 19.32 -2.21
N ASN A 33 9.05 18.44 -1.30
CA ASN A 33 8.94 16.98 -1.49
C ASN A 33 7.46 16.49 -1.45
N GLY A 34 6.52 17.41 -1.23
CA GLY A 34 5.10 17.12 -1.16
C GLY A 34 4.63 16.52 0.17
N ASP A 35 5.45 16.58 1.23
CA ASP A 35 5.07 16.25 2.60
C ASP A 35 5.49 17.38 3.55
N LEU A 36 4.51 17.95 4.25
CA LEU A 36 4.69 18.97 5.28
C LEU A 36 4.12 18.51 6.63
N SER A 37 3.83 17.22 6.78
CA SER A 37 3.13 16.69 7.96
C SER A 37 3.94 16.87 9.25
N HIS A 38 5.26 16.77 9.17
CA HIS A 38 6.16 17.02 10.30
C HIS A 38 6.19 18.49 10.70
N GLU A 39 6.32 19.40 9.75
CA GLU A 39 6.35 20.85 9.98
C GLU A 39 5.02 21.34 10.56
N ILE A 40 3.89 20.86 10.04
CA ILE A 40 2.55 21.18 10.53
C ILE A 40 2.36 20.68 11.97
N ALA A 41 2.78 19.44 12.25
CA ALA A 41 2.71 18.89 13.60
C ALA A 41 3.64 19.62 14.58
N ALA A 42 4.86 19.95 14.17
CA ALA A 42 5.85 20.67 14.99
C ALA A 42 5.36 22.07 15.38
N LEU A 43 4.65 22.74 14.47
CA LEU A 43 4.05 24.05 14.70
C LEU A 43 2.68 23.98 15.43
N ALA A 44 2.21 22.78 15.75
CA ALA A 44 0.89 22.52 16.36
C ALA A 44 -0.26 23.20 15.59
N ILE A 45 -0.19 23.18 14.25
CA ILE A 45 -1.19 23.79 13.39
C ILE A 45 -2.33 22.79 13.17
N ASP A 46 -3.53 23.16 13.60
CA ASP A 46 -4.75 22.43 13.30
C ASP A 46 -5.44 23.02 12.07
N LEU A 47 -5.43 22.28 10.96
CA LEU A 47 -6.06 22.71 9.70
C LEU A 47 -7.48 22.16 9.58
N PRO A 48 -8.47 23.01 9.27
CA PRO A 48 -9.79 22.55 8.86
C PRO A 48 -9.71 21.56 7.70
N VAL A 49 -10.65 20.61 7.64
CA VAL A 49 -10.69 19.56 6.59
C VAL A 49 -10.57 20.14 5.18
N ARG A 50 -11.22 21.28 4.92
CA ARG A 50 -11.16 21.99 3.64
C ARG A 50 -9.72 22.41 3.28
N ASP A 51 -9.00 23.00 4.23
CA ASP A 51 -7.66 23.54 4.01
C ASP A 51 -6.65 22.41 3.87
N ARG A 52 -6.82 21.33 4.65
CA ARG A 52 -6.04 20.10 4.47
C ARG A 52 -6.19 19.51 3.07
N MET A 53 -7.42 19.42 2.56
CA MET A 53 -7.67 18.93 1.19
C MET A 53 -7.02 19.84 0.13
N LYS A 54 -7.14 21.16 0.28
CA LYS A 54 -6.50 22.13 -0.62
C LYS A 54 -4.99 22.00 -0.60
N LEU A 55 -4.39 21.98 0.59
CA LEU A 55 -2.95 21.85 0.75
C LEU A 55 -2.44 20.53 0.17
N SER A 56 -3.12 19.41 0.45
CA SER A 56 -2.78 18.12 -0.14
C SER A 56 -2.75 18.16 -1.67
N HIS A 57 -3.70 18.87 -2.29
CA HIS A 57 -3.71 19.07 -3.73
C HIS A 57 -2.51 19.90 -4.21
N LEU A 58 -2.15 20.98 -3.50
CA LEU A 58 -0.98 21.82 -3.82
C LEU A 58 0.35 21.08 -3.64
N LEU A 59 0.41 20.08 -2.75
CA LEU A 59 1.58 19.23 -2.49
C LEU A 59 1.71 18.04 -3.46
N LEU A 60 0.66 17.71 -4.22
CA LEU A 60 0.65 16.57 -5.13
C LEU A 60 1.77 16.62 -6.21
N PRO A 61 2.10 17.78 -6.83
CA PRO A 61 3.22 17.86 -7.76
C PRO A 61 4.55 17.45 -7.12
N GLY A 62 4.84 17.93 -5.90
CA GLY A 62 6.06 17.56 -5.16
C GLY A 62 6.13 16.06 -4.88
N ARG A 63 5.02 15.45 -4.42
CA ARG A 63 4.96 14.00 -4.18
C ARG A 63 5.18 13.19 -5.46
N ARG A 64 4.67 13.67 -6.59
CA ARG A 64 4.92 13.04 -7.90
C ARG A 64 6.40 13.09 -8.23
N GLU A 65 7.04 14.25 -8.09
CA GLU A 65 8.46 14.40 -8.38
C GLU A 65 9.32 13.52 -7.46
N THR A 66 9.03 13.51 -6.15
CA THR A 66 9.71 12.61 -5.19
C THR A 66 9.54 11.15 -5.57
N LEU A 67 8.31 10.70 -5.86
CA LEU A 67 8.07 9.32 -6.29
C LEU A 67 8.85 9.00 -7.57
N GLU A 68 8.80 9.83 -8.60
CA GLU A 68 9.49 9.56 -9.87
C GLU A 68 11.02 9.58 -9.73
N HIS A 69 11.56 10.44 -8.87
CA HIS A 69 13.00 10.54 -8.63
C HIS A 69 13.53 9.36 -7.80
N GLU A 70 12.82 8.99 -6.74
CA GLU A 70 13.23 7.92 -5.82
C GLU A 70 12.86 6.52 -6.32
N TRP A 71 11.99 6.40 -7.31
CA TRP A 71 11.60 5.10 -7.89
C TRP A 71 12.74 4.48 -8.70
N GLN A 72 13.55 3.68 -8.03
CA GLN A 72 14.70 2.98 -8.60
C GLN A 72 14.42 1.47 -8.63
N VAL A 73 14.18 0.93 -9.82
CA VAL A 73 13.98 -0.51 -10.04
C VAL A 73 15.33 -1.18 -10.32
N PRO A 74 15.65 -2.32 -9.68
CA PRO A 74 16.89 -3.06 -9.97
C PRO A 74 16.99 -3.52 -11.42
N HIS A 75 18.23 -3.68 -11.90
CA HIS A 75 18.47 -4.25 -13.23
C HIS A 75 17.93 -5.68 -13.30
N GLY A 76 16.99 -5.93 -14.20
CA GLY A 76 16.23 -7.19 -14.26
C GLY A 76 14.77 -7.08 -13.78
N GLY A 77 14.31 -5.88 -13.42
CA GLY A 77 12.89 -5.60 -13.22
C GLY A 77 12.27 -6.39 -12.07
N ALA A 78 11.05 -6.90 -12.28
CA ALA A 78 10.32 -7.68 -11.28
C ALA A 78 11.05 -8.96 -10.85
N ASP A 79 11.81 -9.60 -11.72
CA ASP A 79 12.52 -10.84 -11.40
C ASP A 79 13.72 -10.58 -10.48
N ALA A 80 14.38 -9.43 -10.62
CA ALA A 80 15.48 -9.03 -9.73
C ALA A 80 15.02 -8.75 -8.29
N LEU A 81 13.73 -8.48 -8.09
CA LEU A 81 13.12 -8.29 -6.77
C LEU A 81 12.69 -9.60 -6.11
N ALA A 82 13.02 -10.78 -6.66
CA ALA A 82 12.38 -12.02 -6.24
C ALA A 82 12.44 -12.31 -4.72
N GLU A 83 13.57 -11.97 -4.09
CA GLU A 83 13.82 -12.13 -2.65
C GLU A 83 14.45 -10.85 -2.03
N ASP A 84 14.43 -9.72 -2.73
CA ASP A 84 14.96 -8.44 -2.24
C ASP A 84 13.89 -7.69 -1.43
N TRP A 85 13.79 -8.06 -0.15
CA TRP A 85 12.82 -7.50 0.78
C TRP A 85 13.04 -6.01 1.05
N ASP A 86 14.30 -5.57 1.16
CA ASP A 86 14.65 -4.18 1.47
C ASP A 86 14.18 -3.24 0.35
N THR A 87 14.48 -3.59 -0.91
CA THR A 87 14.03 -2.78 -2.06
C THR A 87 12.52 -2.88 -2.22
N PHE A 88 11.92 -4.05 -2.03
CA PHE A 88 10.46 -4.22 -2.12
C PHE A 88 9.71 -3.35 -1.11
N GLU A 89 10.12 -3.37 0.17
CA GLU A 89 9.51 -2.55 1.22
C GLU A 89 9.74 -1.05 0.96
N SER A 90 10.93 -0.66 0.51
CA SER A 90 11.25 0.72 0.14
C SER A 90 10.35 1.24 -0.98
N LEU A 91 10.10 0.44 -2.03
CA LEU A 91 9.19 0.82 -3.13
C LEU A 91 7.73 0.89 -2.66
N LEU A 92 7.29 0.02 -1.76
CA LEU A 92 5.95 0.09 -1.15
C LEU A 92 5.79 1.32 -0.25
N ARG A 93 6.84 1.74 0.46
CA ARG A 93 6.87 2.99 1.22
C ARG A 93 6.63 4.17 0.29
N LEU A 94 7.37 4.28 -0.81
CA LEU A 94 7.19 5.36 -1.80
C LEU A 94 5.76 5.42 -2.37
N VAL A 95 5.15 4.26 -2.65
CA VAL A 95 3.74 4.19 -3.08
C VAL A 95 2.82 4.73 -1.99
N SER A 96 3.05 4.35 -0.74
CA SER A 96 2.24 4.79 0.40
C SER A 96 2.39 6.30 0.62
N ASP A 97 3.61 6.84 0.56
CA ASP A 97 3.91 8.27 0.73
C ASP A 97 3.24 9.13 -0.37
N PHE A 98 3.25 8.64 -1.62
CA PHE A 98 2.50 9.28 -2.70
C PHE A 98 0.99 9.31 -2.44
N LEU A 99 0.43 8.21 -1.93
CA LEU A 99 -1.01 8.05 -1.66
C LEU A 99 -1.48 8.76 -0.39
N HIS A 100 -0.55 9.25 0.43
CA HIS A 100 -0.83 10.01 1.65
C HIS A 100 -1.58 11.31 1.36
N ASP A 101 -1.73 12.23 2.33
CA ASP A 101 -2.17 13.60 2.05
C ASP A 101 -1.02 14.62 2.09
N GLY A 102 0.15 14.25 2.62
CA GLY A 102 1.31 15.14 2.82
C GLY A 102 1.10 16.17 3.93
N VAL A 103 0.08 16.00 4.78
CA VAL A 103 -0.35 16.99 5.78
C VAL A 103 -0.55 16.35 7.14
N THR A 104 -1.12 15.15 7.21
CA THR A 104 -1.45 14.46 8.45
C THR A 104 -0.25 13.67 8.94
N LEU A 105 0.27 13.94 10.14
CA LEU A 105 1.39 13.16 10.65
C LEU A 105 1.00 11.68 10.81
N ARG A 106 1.79 10.78 10.21
CA ARG A 106 1.65 9.33 10.38
C ARG A 106 3.03 8.65 10.43
N PRO A 107 3.14 7.48 11.07
CA PRO A 107 4.36 6.67 11.02
C PRO A 107 4.68 6.20 9.60
N SER A 108 5.96 5.92 9.33
CA SER A 108 6.38 5.36 8.05
C SER A 108 5.88 3.91 7.88
N LEU A 109 5.79 3.42 6.64
CA LEU A 109 5.37 2.04 6.40
C LEU A 109 6.20 0.99 7.18
N PRO A 110 7.56 1.06 7.19
CA PRO A 110 8.37 0.17 8.02
C PRO A 110 7.99 0.21 9.51
N ASP A 111 7.83 1.41 10.08
CA ASP A 111 7.45 1.57 11.49
C ASP A 111 6.08 0.95 11.79
N MET A 112 5.12 1.10 10.87
CA MET A 112 3.79 0.49 11.01
C MET A 112 3.84 -1.03 10.99
N ILE A 113 4.69 -1.62 10.14
CA ILE A 113 4.88 -3.08 10.08
C ILE A 113 5.54 -3.57 11.36
N ASP A 114 6.57 -2.87 11.86
CA ASP A 114 7.26 -3.22 13.10
C ASP A 114 6.31 -3.14 14.30
N MET A 115 5.48 -2.10 14.40
CA MET A 115 4.46 -1.99 15.45
C MET A 115 3.44 -3.14 15.39
N LEU A 116 2.95 -3.50 14.20
CA LEU A 116 2.02 -4.63 14.04
C LEU A 116 2.67 -5.97 14.40
N ALA A 117 3.94 -6.16 14.05
CA ALA A 117 4.69 -7.35 14.40
C ALA A 117 4.89 -7.46 15.91
N MET A 118 5.29 -6.38 16.58
CA MET A 118 5.42 -6.32 18.04
C MET A 118 4.09 -6.63 18.73
N GLU A 119 3.00 -5.98 18.31
CA GLU A 119 1.66 -6.22 18.85
C GLU A 119 1.23 -7.69 18.70
N ALA A 120 1.46 -8.29 17.54
CA ALA A 120 1.14 -9.69 17.30
C ALA A 120 2.01 -10.64 18.14
N ALA A 121 3.30 -10.35 18.32
CA ALA A 121 4.19 -11.16 19.15
C ALA A 121 3.81 -11.13 20.64
N ASP A 122 3.31 -9.99 21.12
CA ASP A 122 2.87 -9.83 22.51
C ASP A 122 1.51 -10.51 22.78
N GLU A 123 0.60 -10.53 21.80
CA GLU A 123 -0.76 -11.06 21.98
C GLU A 123 -0.90 -12.56 21.61
N ILE A 124 -0.01 -13.11 20.80
CA ILE A 124 -0.11 -14.50 20.31
C ILE A 124 0.79 -15.44 21.11
N GLU A 125 0.19 -16.30 21.95
CA GLU A 125 0.95 -17.25 22.79
C GLU A 125 1.77 -18.29 21.99
N ASN A 126 1.22 -18.79 20.88
CA ASN A 126 1.83 -19.86 20.07
C ASN A 126 2.01 -19.39 18.63
N LEU A 127 2.97 -18.48 18.44
CA LEU A 127 3.17 -17.78 17.18
C LEU A 127 3.38 -18.75 16.01
N SER A 128 2.50 -18.62 15.01
CA SER A 128 2.55 -19.38 13.76
C SER A 128 1.81 -18.61 12.68
N ALA A 129 2.06 -18.93 11.41
CA ALA A 129 1.37 -18.29 10.29
C ALA A 129 -0.17 -18.38 10.41
N ASN A 130 -0.70 -19.50 10.92
CA ASN A 130 -2.14 -19.64 11.14
C ASN A 130 -2.66 -18.82 12.32
N GLN A 131 -1.89 -18.69 13.41
CA GLN A 131 -2.29 -17.83 14.53
C GLN A 131 -2.22 -16.35 14.15
N LEU A 132 -1.19 -15.93 13.41
CA LEU A 132 -1.13 -14.57 12.86
C LEU A 132 -2.31 -14.29 11.93
N ARG A 133 -2.67 -15.24 11.05
CA ARG A 133 -3.89 -15.13 10.22
C ARG A 133 -5.15 -14.93 11.06
N LEU A 134 -5.34 -15.71 12.13
CA LEU A 134 -6.50 -15.58 13.02
C LEU A 134 -6.52 -14.19 13.66
N TRP A 135 -5.40 -13.76 14.24
CA TRP A 135 -5.23 -12.46 14.87
C TRP A 135 -5.54 -11.30 13.92
N MET A 136 -5.01 -11.35 12.69
CA MET A 136 -5.23 -10.30 11.69
C MET A 136 -6.67 -10.28 11.15
N PHE A 137 -7.28 -11.43 10.87
CA PHE A 137 -8.45 -11.47 9.99
C PHE A 137 -9.74 -12.01 10.62
N GLU A 138 -9.66 -12.89 11.62
CA GLU A 138 -10.86 -13.54 12.18
C GLU A 138 -11.70 -12.56 13.00
N SER A 139 -11.02 -11.73 13.82
CA SER A 139 -11.62 -10.68 14.65
C SER A 139 -12.21 -9.52 13.83
N GLY A 140 -11.83 -9.42 12.55
CA GLY A 140 -12.18 -8.30 11.68
C GLY A 140 -11.24 -7.09 11.78
N LYS A 141 -10.07 -7.23 12.44
CA LYS A 141 -9.02 -6.19 12.46
C LYS A 141 -8.62 -5.75 11.05
N PHE A 142 -8.50 -6.72 10.13
CA PHE A 142 -8.30 -6.47 8.71
C PHE A 142 -9.39 -7.13 7.86
N ILE A 143 -10.00 -6.37 6.94
CA ILE A 143 -11.09 -6.85 6.08
C ILE A 143 -11.09 -6.17 4.70
N GLY A 144 -11.62 -6.90 3.71
CA GLY A 144 -11.85 -6.35 2.39
C GLY A 144 -12.84 -5.19 2.37
N ASN A 145 -12.45 -4.08 1.74
CA ASN A 145 -13.33 -2.93 1.52
C ASN A 145 -14.29 -3.18 0.36
N ARG A 146 -15.50 -3.67 0.66
CA ARG A 146 -16.51 -4.02 -0.36
C ARG A 146 -17.32 -2.83 -0.83
N GLU A 147 -17.54 -1.85 0.05
CA GLU A 147 -18.38 -0.70 -0.23
C GLU A 147 -17.66 0.28 -1.17
N ASN A 148 -16.36 0.49 -0.93
CA ASN A 148 -15.52 1.41 -1.68
C ASN A 148 -14.38 0.67 -2.38
N TYR A 149 -14.71 -0.36 -3.16
CA TYR A 149 -13.73 -1.31 -3.69
C TYR A 149 -12.61 -0.68 -4.55
N TYR A 150 -12.93 0.34 -5.34
CA TYR A 150 -12.01 0.94 -6.32
C TYR A 150 -11.30 2.21 -5.83
N ILE A 151 -11.37 2.55 -4.54
CA ILE A 151 -10.61 3.71 -4.04
C ILE A 151 -9.11 3.38 -4.01
N PRO A 152 -8.23 4.29 -4.46
CA PRO A 152 -6.77 4.05 -4.47
C PRO A 152 -6.20 3.65 -3.11
N GLN A 153 -6.74 4.21 -2.03
CA GLN A 153 -6.33 3.97 -0.64
C GLN A 153 -6.39 2.49 -0.24
N ASN A 154 -7.25 1.69 -0.87
CA ASN A 154 -7.27 0.24 -0.64
C ASN A 154 -5.94 -0.45 -1.03
N ASN A 155 -5.01 0.23 -1.70
CA ASN A 155 -3.68 -0.28 -2.04
C ASN A 155 -2.53 0.51 -1.39
N ASP A 156 -2.83 1.50 -0.52
CA ASP A 156 -1.86 2.14 0.37
C ASP A 156 -1.70 1.26 1.62
N LEU A 157 -0.50 0.74 1.88
CA LEU A 157 -0.29 -0.16 3.01
C LEU A 157 -0.31 0.57 4.36
N CYS A 158 0.07 1.85 4.42
CA CYS A 158 -0.11 2.66 5.62
C CYS A 158 -1.60 2.84 5.93
N TRP A 159 -2.40 3.16 4.90
CA TRP A 159 -3.86 3.25 5.05
C TRP A 159 -4.50 1.93 5.51
N VAL A 160 -4.05 0.81 4.92
CA VAL A 160 -4.56 -0.52 5.28
C VAL A 160 -4.18 -0.87 6.71
N ALA A 161 -2.96 -0.57 7.14
CA ALA A 161 -2.48 -0.78 8.50
C ALA A 161 -3.27 0.05 9.53
N ASP A 162 -3.59 1.31 9.20
CA ASP A 162 -4.33 2.23 10.07
C ASP A 162 -5.83 1.90 10.15
N THR A 163 -6.48 1.69 9.00
CA THR A 163 -7.95 1.58 8.92
C THR A 163 -8.48 0.16 8.97
N GLY A 164 -7.62 -0.84 8.76
CA GLY A 164 -8.00 -2.24 8.61
C GLY A 164 -8.65 -2.58 7.25
N PHE A 165 -8.85 -1.60 6.37
CA PHE A 165 -9.54 -1.80 5.09
C PHE A 165 -8.57 -1.87 3.92
N GLY A 166 -8.70 -2.90 3.07
CA GLY A 166 -7.83 -3.05 1.92
C GLY A 166 -8.41 -3.82 0.73
N SER A 167 -7.63 -3.86 -0.34
CA SER A 167 -7.85 -4.73 -1.50
C SER A 167 -7.30 -6.14 -1.21
N PRO A 168 -7.64 -7.15 -2.05
CA PRO A 168 -7.13 -8.49 -1.84
C PRO A 168 -5.60 -8.59 -1.78
N ILE A 169 -4.90 -7.80 -2.61
CA ILE A 169 -3.44 -7.83 -2.63
C ILE A 169 -2.82 -7.06 -1.47
N SER A 170 -3.34 -5.89 -1.09
CA SER A 170 -2.73 -5.13 0.01
C SER A 170 -2.87 -5.84 1.36
N LEU A 171 -4.03 -6.46 1.63
CA LEU A 171 -4.24 -7.26 2.84
C LEU A 171 -3.30 -8.47 2.90
N ALA A 172 -3.09 -9.14 1.76
CA ALA A 172 -2.16 -10.25 1.68
C ALA A 172 -0.70 -9.79 1.81
N THR A 173 -0.33 -8.67 1.18
CA THR A 173 1.01 -8.08 1.29
C THR A 173 1.32 -7.67 2.73
N LEU A 174 0.39 -7.02 3.43
CA LEU A 174 0.57 -6.66 4.84
C LEU A 174 0.77 -7.91 5.72
N PHE A 175 -0.03 -8.96 5.49
CA PHE A 175 0.15 -10.24 6.19
C PHE A 175 1.53 -10.87 5.93
N ILE A 176 2.00 -10.83 4.68
CA ILE A 176 3.32 -11.35 4.30
C ILE A 176 4.44 -10.53 4.96
N LEU A 177 4.34 -9.19 4.98
CA LEU A 177 5.36 -8.32 5.59
C LEU A 177 5.44 -8.50 7.11
N VAL A 178 4.29 -8.53 7.79
CA VAL A 178 4.24 -8.77 9.25
C VAL A 178 4.76 -10.19 9.56
N ALA A 179 4.37 -11.19 8.78
CA ALA A 179 4.90 -12.54 8.92
C ALA A 179 6.42 -12.59 8.71
N HIS A 180 6.95 -11.85 7.74
CA HIS A 180 8.38 -11.77 7.49
C HIS A 180 9.15 -11.19 8.68
N ARG A 181 8.65 -10.11 9.32
CA ARG A 181 9.24 -9.56 10.55
C ARG A 181 9.20 -10.53 11.73
N LEU A 182 8.24 -11.45 11.73
CA LEU A 182 8.06 -12.48 12.75
C LEU A 182 8.72 -13.82 12.40
N GLU A 183 9.54 -13.86 11.34
CA GLU A 183 10.21 -15.09 10.86
C GLU A 183 9.23 -16.24 10.53
N LEU A 184 8.00 -15.90 10.12
CA LEU A 184 6.96 -16.85 9.74
C LEU A 184 6.89 -17.02 8.22
N GLU A 185 6.77 -18.27 7.77
CA GLU A 185 6.61 -18.59 6.34
C GLU A 185 5.19 -18.29 5.84
N VAL A 186 5.04 -17.16 5.16
CA VAL A 186 3.83 -16.77 4.42
C VAL A 186 4.24 -16.29 3.04
N SER A 187 3.71 -16.92 1.99
CA SER A 187 4.02 -16.54 0.60
C SER A 187 2.80 -16.07 -0.19
N GLY A 188 3.02 -15.34 -1.27
CA GLY A 188 1.94 -14.88 -2.15
C GLY A 188 1.46 -15.97 -3.11
N CYS A 189 0.19 -15.90 -3.50
CA CYS A 189 -0.42 -16.67 -4.58
C CYS A 189 -1.09 -15.70 -5.56
N ASN A 190 -0.50 -15.57 -6.76
CA ASN A 190 -0.92 -14.60 -7.78
C ASN A 190 -2.21 -15.03 -8.52
N TYR A 191 -3.23 -15.45 -7.80
CA TYR A 191 -4.44 -16.05 -8.37
C TYR A 191 -5.21 -15.02 -9.23
N PRO A 192 -5.66 -15.39 -10.45
CA PRO A 192 -6.30 -14.44 -11.36
C PRO A 192 -7.54 -13.77 -10.75
N GLY A 193 -7.64 -12.45 -10.86
CA GLY A 193 -8.74 -11.66 -10.32
C GLY A 193 -8.68 -11.40 -8.82
N HIS A 194 -8.19 -12.35 -8.01
CA HIS A 194 -8.18 -12.25 -6.54
C HIS A 194 -6.85 -12.75 -5.96
N PHE A 195 -6.04 -11.87 -5.37
CA PHE A 195 -4.75 -12.27 -4.80
C PHE A 195 -4.97 -12.99 -3.46
N LEU A 196 -4.19 -14.02 -3.21
CA LEU A 196 -4.29 -14.86 -2.01
C LEU A 196 -2.91 -14.95 -1.34
N ALA A 197 -2.86 -15.19 -0.05
CA ALA A 197 -1.64 -15.64 0.63
C ALA A 197 -1.62 -17.17 0.71
N ARG A 198 -0.48 -17.74 1.13
CA ARG A 198 -0.27 -19.17 1.30
C ARG A 198 0.44 -19.41 2.63
N ILE A 199 -0.03 -20.41 3.37
CA ILE A 199 0.56 -20.90 4.61
C ILE A 199 0.62 -22.42 4.60
N HIS A 200 1.41 -22.99 5.51
CA HIS A 200 1.47 -24.43 5.73
C HIS A 200 0.94 -24.78 7.13
N ILE A 201 0.03 -25.76 7.20
CA ILE A 201 -0.45 -26.35 8.46
C ILE A 201 -0.25 -27.86 8.35
N ASP A 202 0.47 -28.46 9.30
CA ASP A 202 0.81 -29.89 9.31
C ASP A 202 1.39 -30.39 7.97
N GLY A 203 2.27 -29.58 7.36
CA GLY A 203 2.91 -29.87 6.07
C GLY A 203 1.98 -29.76 4.85
N LYS A 204 0.73 -29.30 5.01
CA LYS A 204 -0.21 -29.10 3.91
C LYS A 204 -0.30 -27.63 3.54
N ALA A 205 -0.21 -27.32 2.25
CA ALA A 205 -0.40 -25.97 1.73
C ALA A 205 -1.89 -25.57 1.74
N LEU A 206 -2.18 -24.40 2.32
CA LEU A 206 -3.48 -23.75 2.28
C LEU A 206 -3.33 -22.35 1.73
N LEU A 207 -4.27 -21.95 0.86
CA LEU A 207 -4.41 -20.57 0.47
C LEU A 207 -5.24 -19.83 1.52
N VAL A 208 -4.89 -18.58 1.77
CA VAL A 208 -5.54 -17.68 2.70
C VAL A 208 -6.19 -16.55 1.90
N ASP A 209 -7.50 -16.44 2.02
CA ASP A 209 -8.26 -15.31 1.47
C ASP A 209 -8.34 -14.18 2.50
N CYS A 210 -7.32 -13.33 2.51
CA CYS A 210 -7.20 -12.19 3.43
C CYS A 210 -8.38 -11.21 3.31
N PHE A 211 -8.90 -11.04 2.09
CA PHE A 211 -10.07 -10.18 1.84
C PHE A 211 -11.35 -10.73 2.49
N HIS A 212 -11.47 -12.05 2.56
CA HIS A 212 -12.60 -12.76 3.17
C HIS A 212 -12.27 -13.31 4.56
N ARG A 213 -11.75 -12.44 5.45
CA ARG A 213 -11.48 -12.74 6.86
C ARG A 213 -10.54 -13.93 7.06
N GLY A 214 -9.54 -14.04 6.21
CA GLY A 214 -8.52 -15.07 6.30
C GLY A 214 -9.07 -16.48 6.09
N ARG A 215 -10.12 -16.66 5.27
CA ARG A 215 -10.69 -17.97 4.97
C ARG A 215 -9.62 -18.89 4.38
N LEU A 216 -9.52 -20.11 4.93
CA LEU A 216 -8.62 -21.14 4.43
C LEU A 216 -9.22 -21.90 3.26
N ILE A 217 -8.41 -22.13 2.23
CA ILE A 217 -8.76 -22.88 1.03
C ILE A 217 -7.67 -23.94 0.81
N PRO A 218 -7.95 -25.23 1.08
CA PRO A 218 -6.97 -26.29 0.86
C PRO A 218 -6.62 -26.40 -0.64
N VAL A 219 -5.32 -26.35 -0.96
CA VAL A 219 -4.85 -26.39 -2.36
C VAL A 219 -5.31 -27.64 -3.09
N HIS A 220 -5.26 -28.80 -2.42
CA HIS A 220 -5.67 -30.08 -3.00
C HIS A 220 -7.16 -30.13 -3.36
N GLU A 221 -8.04 -29.53 -2.54
CA GLU A 221 -9.48 -29.43 -2.81
C GLU A 221 -9.74 -28.50 -4.00
N LEU A 222 -9.03 -27.36 -4.05
CA LEU A 222 -9.20 -26.39 -5.14
C LEU A 222 -8.83 -27.00 -6.50
N LEU A 223 -7.75 -27.80 -6.55
CA LEU A 223 -7.29 -28.46 -7.77
C LEU A 223 -8.14 -29.68 -8.17
N SER A 224 -8.65 -30.45 -7.20
CA SER A 224 -9.44 -31.66 -7.47
C SER A 224 -10.91 -31.36 -7.81
N ASN A 225 -11.51 -30.35 -7.16
CA ASN A 225 -12.93 -30.03 -7.32
C ASN A 225 -13.21 -29.12 -8.53
N ASN A 226 -12.24 -28.32 -9.00
CA ASN A 226 -12.42 -27.48 -10.19
C ASN A 226 -11.82 -28.10 -11.45
N LYS A 227 -12.61 -28.94 -12.13
CA LYS A 227 -12.21 -29.55 -13.42
C LYS A 227 -11.92 -28.53 -14.54
N ASN A 228 -12.51 -27.33 -14.45
CA ASN A 228 -12.39 -26.26 -15.45
C ASN A 228 -11.45 -25.11 -14.99
N ILE A 229 -10.60 -25.33 -13.98
CA ILE A 229 -9.66 -24.30 -13.56
C ILE A 229 -8.66 -23.96 -14.68
N SER A 230 -8.50 -22.66 -14.95
CA SER A 230 -7.64 -22.16 -16.01
C SER A 230 -6.17 -22.52 -15.76
N GLN A 231 -5.39 -22.64 -16.83
CA GLN A 231 -3.97 -22.98 -16.70
C GLN A 231 -3.21 -21.92 -15.90
N THR A 232 -3.53 -20.63 -16.07
CA THR A 232 -2.96 -19.53 -15.29
C THR A 232 -3.26 -19.66 -13.80
N ALA A 233 -4.50 -20.03 -13.44
CA ALA A 233 -4.87 -20.25 -12.05
C ALA A 233 -4.16 -21.49 -11.46
N LYS A 234 -4.01 -22.58 -12.23
CA LYS A 234 -3.22 -23.75 -11.80
C LYS A 234 -1.78 -23.37 -11.49
N ILE A 235 -1.13 -22.62 -12.39
CA ILE A 235 0.25 -22.16 -12.19
C ILE A 235 0.33 -21.32 -10.91
N ALA A 236 -0.54 -20.31 -10.78
CA ALA A 236 -0.55 -19.43 -9.60
C ALA A 236 -0.75 -20.18 -8.26
N ILE A 237 -1.53 -21.25 -8.24
CA ILE A 237 -1.73 -22.09 -7.06
C ILE A 237 -0.45 -22.88 -6.73
N LEU A 238 0.19 -23.44 -7.75
CA LEU A 238 1.32 -24.36 -7.63
C LEU A 238 2.67 -23.65 -7.46
N THR A 239 2.75 -22.36 -7.77
CA THR A 239 3.98 -21.56 -7.64
C THR A 239 3.82 -20.47 -6.61
N GLU A 240 4.92 -20.08 -5.97
CA GLU A 240 4.95 -18.89 -5.13
C GLU A 240 4.95 -17.63 -5.99
N CYS A 241 4.36 -16.55 -5.47
CA CYS A 241 4.45 -15.24 -6.09
C CYS A 241 5.64 -14.49 -5.50
N HIS A 242 6.66 -14.26 -6.33
CA HIS A 242 7.80 -13.43 -5.99
C HIS A 242 7.40 -11.96 -5.73
N LEU A 243 8.21 -11.23 -4.97
CA LEU A 243 7.89 -9.87 -4.49
C LEU A 243 7.69 -8.88 -5.66
N GLY A 244 8.53 -8.92 -6.69
CA GLY A 244 8.38 -8.04 -7.85
C GLY A 244 7.06 -8.24 -8.61
N HIS A 245 6.55 -9.48 -8.67
CA HIS A 245 5.23 -9.76 -9.25
C HIS A 245 4.07 -9.26 -8.37
N MET A 246 4.26 -9.25 -7.04
CA MET A 246 3.31 -8.61 -6.12
C MET A 246 3.28 -7.10 -6.36
N LEU A 247 4.46 -6.46 -6.43
CA LEU A 247 4.57 -5.02 -6.69
C LEU A 247 3.92 -4.65 -8.03
N SER A 248 4.24 -5.38 -9.10
CA SER A 248 3.61 -5.20 -10.43
C SER A 248 2.07 -5.24 -10.34
N ARG A 249 1.51 -6.17 -9.56
CA ARG A 249 0.06 -6.27 -9.39
C ARG A 249 -0.52 -5.12 -8.56
N ILE A 250 0.19 -4.63 -7.54
CA ILE A 250 -0.20 -3.43 -6.78
C ILE A 250 -0.27 -2.22 -7.71
N LEU A 251 0.75 -2.00 -8.54
CA LEU A 251 0.80 -0.87 -9.48
C LEU A 251 -0.34 -0.92 -10.51
N ARG A 252 -0.67 -2.11 -11.06
CA ARG A 252 -1.84 -2.27 -11.95
C ARG A 252 -3.16 -2.01 -11.24
N ASN A 253 -3.28 -2.43 -9.98
CA ASN A 253 -4.48 -2.14 -9.19
C ASN A 253 -4.63 -0.63 -8.94
N LEU A 254 -3.53 0.08 -8.70
CA LEU A 254 -3.52 1.54 -8.54
C LEU A 254 -3.85 2.25 -9.85
N GLU A 255 -3.22 1.88 -10.98
CA GLU A 255 -3.62 2.39 -12.30
C GLU A 255 -5.13 2.23 -12.51
N HIS A 256 -5.67 1.04 -12.24
CA HIS A 256 -7.09 0.78 -12.41
C HIS A 256 -7.96 1.63 -11.49
N SER A 257 -7.57 1.79 -10.23
CA SER A 257 -8.30 2.57 -9.22
C SER A 257 -8.35 4.05 -9.62
N PHE A 258 -7.21 4.64 -9.99
CA PHE A 258 -7.15 6.02 -10.48
C PHE A 258 -7.93 6.23 -11.77
N ARG A 259 -7.92 5.27 -12.71
CA ARG A 259 -8.78 5.31 -13.91
C ARG A 259 -10.26 5.34 -13.56
N LYS A 260 -10.69 4.53 -12.58
CA LYS A 260 -12.08 4.49 -12.12
C LYS A 260 -12.48 5.80 -11.46
N ASP A 261 -11.56 6.41 -10.73
CA ASP A 261 -11.74 7.72 -10.09
C ASP A 261 -11.52 8.92 -11.04
N LYS A 262 -11.29 8.66 -12.34
CA LYS A 262 -11.06 9.67 -13.40
C LYS A 262 -9.81 10.54 -13.20
N GLN A 263 -8.89 10.09 -12.35
CA GLN A 263 -7.57 10.69 -12.12
C GLN A 263 -6.57 10.15 -13.15
N MET A 264 -6.66 10.66 -14.39
CA MET A 264 -5.89 10.11 -15.51
C MET A 264 -4.38 10.38 -15.42
N GLY A 265 -3.95 11.45 -14.76
CA GLY A 265 -2.52 11.75 -14.57
C GLY A 265 -1.84 10.70 -13.70
N GLU A 266 -2.49 10.38 -12.57
CA GLU A 266 -2.06 9.39 -11.60
C GLU A 266 -2.13 7.98 -12.21
N ALA A 267 -3.18 7.68 -12.97
CA ALA A 267 -3.25 6.42 -13.71
C ALA A 267 -2.06 6.23 -14.67
N LEU A 268 -1.71 7.26 -15.44
CA LEU A 268 -0.57 7.21 -16.37
C LEU A 268 0.76 7.07 -15.64
N LEU A 269 0.92 7.73 -14.49
CA LEU A 269 2.07 7.59 -13.62
C LEU A 269 2.23 6.13 -13.16
N PHE A 270 1.21 5.52 -12.56
CA PHE A 270 1.29 4.14 -12.09
C PHE A 270 1.49 3.12 -13.21
N ARG A 271 1.00 3.40 -14.42
CA ARG A 271 1.33 2.61 -15.61
C ARG A 271 2.82 2.71 -15.97
N LYS A 272 3.39 3.92 -15.97
CA LYS A 272 4.83 4.13 -16.21
C LYS A 272 5.69 3.38 -15.17
N LEU A 273 5.30 3.41 -13.89
CA LEU A 273 5.99 2.67 -12.84
C LEU A 273 5.87 1.15 -13.04
N HIS A 274 4.68 0.65 -13.40
CA HIS A 274 4.51 -0.76 -13.73
C HIS A 274 5.39 -1.19 -14.90
N ASP A 275 5.45 -0.39 -15.95
CA ASP A 275 6.23 -0.69 -17.16
C ASP A 275 7.74 -0.69 -16.87
N SER A 276 8.21 0.07 -15.86
CA SER A 276 9.60 0.02 -15.39
C SER A 276 10.01 -1.30 -14.71
N LEU A 277 9.04 -2.13 -14.30
CA LEU A 277 9.28 -3.46 -13.73
C LEU A 277 9.33 -4.57 -14.79
N GLN A 278 9.02 -4.28 -16.05
CA GLN A 278 8.97 -5.26 -17.15
C GLN A 278 10.32 -5.34 -17.88
#